data_AF-A0A969V5S4-F1
#
_entry.id   AF-A0A969V5S4-F1
#
_cell.length_a   1.000
_cell.length_b   1.000
_cell.length_c   1.000
_cell.angle_alpha   90.00
_cell.angle_beta   90.00
_cell.angle_gamma   90.00
#
_symmetry.space_group_name_H-M   'P 1'
#
loop_
_entity.id
_entity.type
_entity.pdbx_description
1 polymer ?
#
loop_
_entity_poly.entity_id
_entity_poly.type
_entity_poly.pdbx_seq_one_letter_code
_entity_poly.pdbx_strand_id
1 'polypeptide(L)'
;MEISCQTEDKTVHHQQLNKVEELSEFINTHSTTDYYLNINSITYHLQKISRYESLSRYDPRNYPKISLNLQGRILPQELTITSLDDFDYFLSQHPSPHYFLEINSIVFRMRKLGNANYFTE
;
A
#
# COMPACT_ATOMS: atom_id res chain seq x y z
N MET A 1 10.40 -6.53 -3.29
CA MET A 1 9.43 -5.41 -3.25
C MET A 1 10.12 -4.24 -2.57
N GLU A 2 9.81 -3.00 -2.92
CA GLU A 2 10.43 -1.82 -2.28
C GLU A 2 9.37 -0.78 -1.91
N ILE A 3 9.54 -0.11 -0.78
CA ILE A 3 8.76 1.07 -0.41
C ILE A 3 9.66 2.30 -0.34
N SER A 4 9.14 3.44 -0.72
CA SER A 4 9.80 4.74 -0.54
C SER A 4 8.81 5.83 -0.20
N CYS A 5 9.31 6.92 0.38
CA CYS A 5 8.55 8.14 0.61
C CYS A 5 9.47 9.35 0.69
N GLN A 6 8.89 10.54 0.60
CA GLN A 6 9.55 11.80 0.92
C GLN A 6 8.86 12.45 2.11
N THR A 7 9.62 12.79 3.14
CA THR A 7 9.14 13.47 4.36
C THR A 7 9.13 14.98 4.17
N GLU A 8 8.47 15.71 5.09
CA GLU A 8 8.28 17.18 4.99
C GLU A 8 9.60 17.97 4.96
N ASP A 9 10.65 17.43 5.59
CA ASP A 9 12.01 17.95 5.56
C ASP A 9 12.74 17.71 4.22
N LYS A 10 12.04 17.15 3.22
CA LYS A 10 12.52 16.75 1.89
C LYS A 10 13.47 15.56 1.89
N THR A 11 13.65 14.88 3.02
CA THR A 11 14.44 13.64 3.09
C THR A 11 13.70 12.52 2.35
N VAL A 12 14.43 11.78 1.52
CA VAL A 12 13.90 10.60 0.81
C VAL A 12 14.31 9.37 1.59
N HIS A 13 13.33 8.55 1.94
CA HIS A 13 13.51 7.27 2.59
C HIS A 13 13.08 6.17 1.65
N HIS A 14 13.84 5.08 1.59
CA HIS A 14 13.46 3.89 0.84
C HIS A 14 13.98 2.64 1.54
N GLN A 15 13.25 1.53 1.39
CA GLN A 15 13.57 0.26 2.01
C GLN A 15 13.12 -0.88 1.12
N GLN A 16 14.04 -1.84 0.90
CA GLN A 16 13.69 -3.13 0.32
C GLN A 16 12.96 -3.97 1.37
N LEU A 17 11.84 -4.55 0.96
CA LEU A 17 10.96 -5.34 1.82
C LEU A 17 11.20 -6.83 1.55
N ASN A 18 11.55 -7.56 2.61
CA ASN A 18 11.68 -9.01 2.63
C ASN A 18 10.51 -9.68 3.36
N LYS A 19 9.79 -8.94 4.20
CA LYS A 19 8.63 -9.41 4.96
C LYS A 19 7.53 -8.35 4.99
N VAL A 20 6.30 -8.78 5.27
CA VAL A 20 5.14 -7.89 5.34
C VAL A 20 5.23 -6.93 6.53
N GLU A 21 5.80 -7.36 7.64
CA GLU A 21 5.94 -6.55 8.86
C GLU A 21 6.82 -5.31 8.62
N GLU A 22 7.83 -5.43 7.75
CA GLU A 22 8.73 -4.34 7.38
C GLU A 22 7.98 -3.18 6.68
N LEU A 23 6.88 -3.48 5.97
CA LEU A 23 6.02 -2.46 5.37
C LEU A 23 5.32 -1.62 6.46
N SER A 24 4.77 -2.30 7.47
CA SER A 24 4.12 -1.67 8.61
C SER A 24 5.10 -0.85 9.43
N GLU A 25 6.32 -1.36 9.65
CA GLU A 25 7.40 -0.65 10.34
C GLU A 25 7.79 0.62 9.58
N PHE A 26 8.04 0.53 8.26
CA PHE A 26 8.43 1.68 7.44
C PHE A 26 7.41 2.83 7.52
N ILE A 27 6.11 2.50 7.41
CA ILE A 27 5.02 3.48 7.47
C ILE A 27 4.91 4.13 8.86
N ASN A 28 5.14 3.36 9.93
CA ASN A 28 5.10 3.88 11.29
C ASN A 28 6.31 4.80 11.59
N THR A 29 7.49 4.49 11.05
CA THR A 29 8.71 5.27 11.25
C THR A 29 8.70 6.57 10.45
N HIS A 30 8.21 6.54 9.21
CA HIS A 30 8.27 7.68 8.29
C HIS A 30 6.87 8.26 8.06
N SER A 31 6.32 8.94 9.07
CA SER A 31 4.95 9.47 9.00
C SER A 31 4.81 10.59 7.95
N THR A 32 4.39 10.23 6.75
CA THR A 32 3.97 11.14 5.66
C THR A 32 2.59 10.76 5.10
N THR A 33 2.09 11.55 4.16
CA THR A 33 0.83 11.32 3.44
C THR A 33 0.98 10.43 2.22
N ASP A 34 2.16 10.41 1.61
CA ASP A 34 2.39 9.79 0.30
C ASP A 34 3.56 8.81 0.34
N TYR A 35 3.32 7.58 -0.08
CA TYR A 35 4.33 6.53 -0.21
C TYR A 35 4.27 5.93 -1.62
N TYR A 36 5.36 5.31 -2.04
CA TYR A 36 5.47 4.64 -3.33
C TYR A 36 5.93 3.21 -3.10
N LEU A 37 5.10 2.25 -3.51
CA LEU A 37 5.35 0.83 -3.39
C LEU A 37 5.66 0.26 -4.78
N ASN A 38 6.85 -0.31 -4.93
CA ASN A 38 7.31 -0.95 -6.15
C ASN A 38 7.12 -2.46 -6.02
N ILE A 39 6.20 -3.01 -6.81
CA ILE A 39 5.84 -4.42 -6.85
C ILE A 39 6.06 -4.90 -8.29
N ASN A 40 6.97 -5.85 -8.51
CA ASN A 40 7.28 -6.41 -9.85
C ASN A 40 7.44 -5.35 -10.96
N SER A 41 8.29 -4.35 -10.69
CA SER A 41 8.58 -3.22 -11.61
C SER A 41 7.41 -2.28 -11.90
N ILE A 42 6.29 -2.43 -11.19
CA ILE A 42 5.14 -1.53 -11.24
C ILE A 42 5.15 -0.65 -9.99
N THR A 43 5.08 0.66 -10.18
CA THR A 43 4.99 1.63 -9.09
C THR A 43 3.52 1.90 -8.75
N TYR A 44 3.21 1.76 -7.47
CA TYR A 44 1.92 2.09 -6.89
C TYR A 44 2.09 3.26 -5.93
N HIS A 45 1.28 4.30 -6.11
CA HIS A 45 1.20 5.43 -5.20
C HIS A 45 0.19 5.10 -4.09
N LEU A 46 0.64 5.16 -2.84
CA LEU A 46 -0.17 5.00 -1.64
C LEU A 46 -0.43 6.39 -1.04
N GLN A 47 -1.64 6.90 -1.23
CA GLN A 47 -2.07 8.14 -0.61
C GLN A 47 -2.84 7.82 0.67
N LYS A 48 -2.31 8.25 1.82
CA LYS A 48 -2.97 8.14 3.12
C LYS A 48 -4.28 8.93 3.07
N ILE A 49 -5.40 8.25 3.30
CA ILE A 49 -6.71 8.88 3.42
C ILE A 49 -7.15 8.77 4.88
N SER A 50 -7.24 9.91 5.56
CA SER A 50 -7.66 9.94 6.95
C SER A 50 -9.18 9.74 7.01
N ARG A 51 -9.59 8.73 7.79
CA ARG A 51 -10.97 8.29 8.07
C ARG A 51 -11.59 7.37 7.03
N TYR A 52 -11.31 6.07 7.20
CA TYR A 52 -12.41 5.13 7.34
C TYR A 52 -12.52 4.79 8.83
N GLU A 53 -13.72 4.90 9.41
CA GLU A 53 -14.04 4.27 10.69
C GLU A 53 -14.02 2.75 10.49
N SER A 54 -12.83 2.16 10.37
CA SER A 54 -12.71 0.71 10.56
C SER A 54 -12.82 0.45 12.05
N LEU A 55 -14.03 0.08 12.47
CA LEU A 55 -14.43 -0.41 13.79
C LEU A 55 -13.70 -1.73 14.13
N SER A 56 -12.38 -1.72 14.19
CA SER A 56 -11.64 -2.82 14.80
C SER A 56 -10.47 -2.26 15.59
N ARG A 57 -10.51 -2.54 16.89
CA ARG A 57 -9.44 -2.23 17.84
C ARG A 57 -8.14 -2.77 17.26
N TYR A 58 -7.09 -1.97 17.28
CA TYR A 58 -5.71 -2.38 17.05
C TYR A 58 -5.48 -3.78 17.66
N ASP A 59 -5.39 -4.80 16.80
CA ASP A 59 -4.86 -6.10 17.13
C ASP A 59 -3.50 -6.16 16.41
N PRO A 60 -2.38 -6.36 17.13
CA PRO A 60 -1.07 -6.54 16.52
C PRO A 60 -1.01 -7.73 15.53
N ARG A 61 -2.05 -8.57 15.47
CA ARG A 61 -2.23 -9.64 14.49
C ARG A 61 -2.98 -9.25 13.21
N ASN A 62 -3.46 -8.01 13.08
CA ASN A 62 -4.09 -7.54 11.85
C ASN A 62 -3.02 -7.24 10.80
N TYR A 63 -2.68 -8.29 10.06
CA TYR A 63 -1.97 -8.22 8.79
C TYR A 63 -2.58 -7.16 7.85
N PRO A 64 -1.78 -6.53 6.98
CA PRO A 64 -2.29 -5.61 5.97
C PRO A 64 -3.41 -6.23 5.14
N LYS A 65 -4.33 -5.41 4.65
CA LYS A 65 -5.45 -5.88 3.81
C LYS A 65 -5.54 -5.07 2.55
N ILE A 66 -5.66 -5.75 1.42
CA ILE A 66 -5.92 -5.11 0.13
C ILE A 66 -7.35 -5.40 -0.31
N SER A 67 -8.03 -4.39 -0.84
CA SER A 67 -9.37 -4.54 -1.39
C SER A 67 -9.56 -3.75 -2.67
N LEU A 68 -10.44 -4.23 -3.53
CA LEU A 68 -10.77 -3.58 -4.79
C LEU A 68 -11.72 -2.39 -4.55
N ASN A 69 -11.41 -1.24 -5.15
CA ASN A 69 -12.32 -0.10 -5.19
C ASN A 69 -13.02 -0.04 -6.55
N LEU A 70 -14.25 -0.56 -6.64
CA LEU A 70 -15.12 -0.34 -7.80
C LEU A 70 -16.21 0.68 -7.43
N GLN A 71 -16.16 1.84 -8.11
CA GLN A 71 -17.20 2.86 -8.06
C GLN A 71 -17.54 3.39 -6.64
N GLY A 72 -16.55 3.49 -5.75
CA GLY A 72 -16.75 4.02 -4.39
C GLY A 72 -17.45 3.04 -3.45
N ARG A 73 -17.61 1.77 -3.85
CA ARG A 73 -18.04 0.67 -2.98
C ARG A 73 -16.86 -0.26 -2.75
N ILE A 74 -16.58 -0.58 -1.48
CA ILE A 74 -15.68 -1.68 -1.14
C ILE A 74 -16.39 -2.95 -1.56
N LEU A 75 -15.85 -3.64 -2.55
CA LEU A 75 -16.37 -4.95 -2.97
C LEU A 75 -15.97 -6.02 -1.94
N PRO A 76 -16.69 -7.16 -1.88
CA PRO A 76 -16.32 -8.28 -1.01
C PRO A 76 -14.97 -8.94 -1.36
N GLN A 77 -14.24 -8.39 -2.34
CA GLN A 77 -12.92 -8.85 -2.77
C GLN A 77 -11.86 -8.16 -1.90
N GLU A 78 -11.61 -8.76 -0.74
CA GLU A 78 -10.55 -8.41 0.20
C GLU A 78 -9.57 -9.60 0.30
N LEU A 79 -8.28 -9.30 0.41
CA LEU A 79 -7.27 -10.27 0.79
C LEU A 79 -6.45 -9.74 1.96
N THR A 80 -6.32 -10.56 3.00
CA THR A 80 -5.34 -10.36 4.07
C THR A 80 -3.96 -10.74 3.54
N ILE A 81 -3.02 -9.80 3.60
CA ILE A 81 -1.64 -9.94 3.15
C ILE A 81 -0.80 -10.57 4.26
N THR A 82 -0.52 -11.86 4.13
CA THR A 82 0.31 -12.65 5.04
C THR A 82 1.73 -12.86 4.52
N SER A 83 1.92 -12.71 3.21
CA SER A 83 3.21 -12.74 2.52
C SER A 83 3.31 -11.62 1.49
N LEU A 84 4.52 -11.27 1.04
CA LEU A 84 4.68 -10.27 -0.02
C LEU A 84 4.10 -10.74 -1.35
N ASP A 85 4.09 -12.06 -1.59
CA ASP A 85 3.53 -12.67 -2.80
C ASP A 85 2.00 -12.51 -2.88
N ASP A 86 1.33 -12.29 -1.76
CA ASP A 86 -0.12 -12.05 -1.72
C ASP A 86 -0.50 -10.77 -2.47
N PHE A 87 0.39 -9.77 -2.51
CA PHE A 87 0.19 -8.58 -3.34
C PHE A 87 0.17 -8.95 -4.82
N ASP A 88 1.15 -9.74 -5.27
CA ASP A 88 1.27 -10.16 -6.66
C ASP A 88 0.09 -11.02 -7.09
N TYR A 89 -0.29 -11.97 -6.23
CA TYR A 89 -1.47 -12.78 -6.43
C TYR A 89 -2.73 -11.90 -6.57
N PHE A 90 -3.02 -11.03 -5.60
CA PHE A 90 -4.23 -10.22 -5.62
C PHE A 90 -4.29 -9.26 -6.82
N LEU A 91 -3.20 -8.55 -7.10
CA LEU A 91 -3.12 -7.55 -8.17
C LEU A 91 -3.21 -8.20 -9.56
N SER A 92 -2.76 -9.46 -9.71
CA SER A 92 -2.92 -10.21 -10.96
C SER A 92 -4.34 -10.74 -11.18
N GLN A 93 -5.01 -11.20 -10.11
CA GLN A 93 -6.40 -11.69 -10.18
C GLN A 93 -7.42 -10.56 -10.35
N HIS A 94 -7.13 -9.37 -9.82
CA HIS A 94 -8.06 -8.24 -9.81
C HIS A 94 -7.47 -6.98 -10.44
N PRO A 95 -7.19 -6.96 -11.75
CA PRO A 95 -6.56 -5.82 -12.41
C PRO A 95 -7.48 -4.59 -12.39
N SER A 96 -7.06 -3.56 -11.65
CA SER A 96 -7.72 -2.26 -11.49
C SER A 96 -6.69 -1.12 -11.41
N PRO A 97 -7.06 0.12 -11.78
CA PRO A 97 -6.24 1.30 -11.53
C PRO A 97 -6.24 1.74 -10.05
N HIS A 98 -7.24 1.31 -9.26
CA HIS A 98 -7.46 1.78 -7.89
C HIS A 98 -7.79 0.64 -6.92
N TYR A 99 -7.16 0.69 -5.76
CA TYR A 99 -7.34 -0.24 -4.64
C TYR A 99 -7.37 0.53 -3.32
N PHE A 100 -7.83 -0.12 -2.26
CA PHE A 100 -7.59 0.30 -0.90
C PHE A 100 -6.61 -0.67 -0.23
N LEU A 101 -5.69 -0.10 0.54
CA LEU A 101 -4.74 -0.84 1.34
C LEU A 101 -4.86 -0.37 2.78
N GLU A 102 -5.18 -1.27 3.70
CA GLU A 102 -5.24 -1.01 5.13
C GLU A 102 -4.00 -1.59 5.80
N ILE A 103 -3.25 -0.74 6.53
CA ILE A 103 -2.04 -1.11 7.28
C ILE A 103 -2.10 -0.38 8.63
N ASN A 104 -1.99 -1.08 9.75
CA ASN A 104 -2.01 -0.49 11.10
C ASN A 104 -3.22 0.44 11.35
N SER A 105 -4.41 0.05 10.89
CA SER A 105 -5.64 0.89 10.94
C SER A 105 -5.56 2.21 10.16
N ILE A 106 -4.54 2.37 9.31
CA ILE A 106 -4.42 3.47 8.36
C ILE A 106 -4.87 2.95 7.00
N VAL A 107 -5.78 3.68 6.36
CA VAL A 107 -6.25 3.35 5.02
C VAL A 107 -5.54 4.21 4.00
N PHE A 108 -5.06 3.56 2.94
CA PHE A 108 -4.41 4.16 1.80
C PHE A 108 -5.26 3.94 0.56
N ARG A 109 -5.45 5.00 -0.23
CA ARG A 109 -5.83 4.84 -1.63
C ARG A 109 -4.57 4.45 -2.39
N MET A 110 -4.58 3.24 -2.94
CA MET A 110 -3.48 2.71 -3.75
C MET A 110 -3.83 2.88 -5.23
N ARG A 111 -2.98 3.60 -5.97
CA ARG A 111 -3.15 3.87 -7.40
C ARG A 111 -1.96 3.36 -8.18
N LYS A 112 -2.21 2.58 -9.24
CA LYS A 112 -1.16 2.17 -10.18
C LYS A 112 -0.69 3.38 -10.99
N LEU A 113 0.61 3.68 -10.97
CA LEU A 113 1.20 4.75 -11.79
C LEU A 113 1.71 4.21 -13.14
N GLY A 114 2.20 2.97 -13.17
CA GLY A 114 2.77 2.34 -14.37
C GLY A 114 4.10 1.66 -14.08
N ASN A 115 4.79 1.24 -15.14
CA ASN A 115 6.16 0.73 -15.00
C ASN A 115 7.11 1.90 -14.72
N ALA A 116 8.10 1.70 -13.86
CA ALA A 116 9.10 2.71 -13.48
C ALA A 116 9.96 3.28 -14.64
N ASN A 117 9.68 2.90 -15.89
CA ASN A 117 10.38 3.34 -17.10
C ASN A 117 9.79 4.61 -17.77
N TYR A 118 8.92 5.37 -17.09
CA TYR A 118 8.32 6.59 -17.66
C TYR A 118 8.65 7.87 -16.87
N PHE A 119 9.83 7.94 -16.27
CA PHE A 119 10.45 9.21 -15.89
C PHE A 119 11.83 9.31 -16.54
N THR A 120 11.85 9.38 -17.87
CA THR A 120 12.93 9.99 -18.64
C THR A 120 12.30 11.00 -19.58
N GLU A 121 12.44 12.27 -19.22
CA GLU A 121 12.82 13.45 -20.03
C GLU A 121 12.39 14.74 -19.33
#